data_AF-A0A535VZ00-F1
#
_entry.id   AF-A0A535VZ00-F1
#
_cell.length_a   1.000
_cell.length_b   1.000
_cell.length_c   1.000
_cell.angle_alpha   90.00
_cell.angle_beta   90.00
_cell.angle_gamma   90.00
#
_symmetry.space_group_name_H-M   'P 1'
#
loop_
_entity.id
_entity.type
_entity.pdbx_description
1 polymer ?
#
loop_
_entity_poly.entity_id
_entity_poly.type
_entity_poly.pdbx_seq_one_letter_code
_entity_poly.pdbx_strand_id
1 'polypeptide(L)'
;MNLPNALTISRLVAIPPLMFLVLARFDYHDQIAAAVFVVFSLTDTMDGQLARRRGSVSDLGKFLDPLADKLFVLSVLIVLVQEELVAAWVVVVIFSRELLITLLRTVAASQGRVLAAAPLGKTKTVTQVVAVTLLILQRPYPELGLPAALAVGFAVVFTLSSGVDYLWRWRHVLLPGGTAASAAAAAPSGGAPGAESPIDPRAAALGKLLEDGRLTLSVAESCTGGLLAAMITDQPGSSAYFLGGVVAYSDEAKRTQLGVPSDLLERHGAVSEPVAVAMAEGARARFGSTFAAGVTGIAGPDSDGSSKPVGLTYVAVASPAGSRAHQFNFPGDRWTNRRQAAGEALQLLITAARELASGQVKSA
;
A
#
# COMPACT_ATOMS: atom_id res chain seq x y z
N MET A 1 14.38 15.00 -19.24
CA MET A 1 14.27 14.76 -17.78
C MET A 1 13.40 15.84 -17.18
N ASN A 2 12.47 15.50 -16.29
CA ASN A 2 11.65 16.50 -15.59
C ASN A 2 12.53 17.26 -14.58
N LEU A 3 12.33 18.57 -14.46
CA LEU A 3 13.10 19.45 -13.57
C LEU A 3 13.18 18.96 -12.10
N PRO A 4 12.13 18.37 -11.50
CA PRO A 4 12.23 17.78 -10.16
C PRO A 4 13.25 16.64 -10.08
N ASN A 5 13.22 15.68 -11.01
CA ASN A 5 14.18 14.57 -11.02
C ASN A 5 15.64 15.04 -11.20
N ALA A 6 15.85 16.13 -11.94
CA ALA A 6 17.18 16.71 -12.10
C ALA A 6 17.74 17.28 -10.79
N LEU A 7 16.87 17.84 -9.93
CA LEU A 7 17.26 18.34 -8.60
C LEU A 7 17.59 17.20 -7.63
N THR A 8 16.84 16.09 -7.68
CA THR A 8 17.12 14.89 -6.87
C THR A 8 18.46 14.27 -7.24
N ILE A 9 18.72 14.14 -8.55
CA ILE A 9 19.98 13.59 -9.07
C ILE A 9 21.14 14.53 -8.75
N SER A 10 20.96 15.85 -8.86
CA SER A 10 22.02 16.79 -8.53
C SER A 10 22.42 16.69 -7.05
N ARG A 11 21.47 16.44 -6.13
CA ARG A 11 21.76 16.20 -4.70
C ARG A 11 22.61 14.96 -4.48
N LEU A 12 22.29 13.85 -5.14
CA LEU A 12 23.10 12.62 -5.08
C LEU A 12 24.51 12.84 -5.62
N VAL A 13 24.64 13.54 -6.74
CA VAL A 13 25.93 13.88 -7.36
C VAL A 13 26.73 14.87 -6.50
N ALA A 14 26.07 15.71 -5.70
CA ALA A 14 26.72 16.65 -4.79
C ALA A 14 27.35 15.98 -3.56
N ILE A 15 27.02 14.72 -3.25
CA ILE A 15 27.52 14.03 -2.06
C ILE A 15 29.05 13.92 -2.06
N PRO A 16 29.73 13.34 -3.08
CA PRO A 16 31.19 13.21 -3.04
C PRO A 16 31.94 14.55 -2.99
N PRO A 17 31.58 15.58 -3.80
CA PRO A 17 32.19 16.91 -3.68
C PRO A 17 31.98 17.54 -2.31
N LEU A 18 30.80 17.41 -1.72
CA LEU A 18 30.53 17.96 -0.39
C LEU A 18 31.35 17.25 0.69
N MET A 19 31.41 15.91 0.67
CA MET A 19 32.27 15.15 1.58
C MET A 19 33.74 15.55 1.42
N PHE A 20 34.20 15.73 0.19
CA PHE A 20 35.55 16.22 -0.08
C PHE A 20 35.77 17.62 0.52
N LEU A 21 34.84 18.56 0.37
CA LEU A 21 34.96 19.91 0.95
C LEU A 21 35.03 19.91 2.49
N VAL A 22 34.26 19.03 3.15
CA VAL A 22 34.29 18.91 4.62
C VAL A 22 35.60 18.28 5.12
N LEU A 23 36.22 17.40 4.32
CA LEU A 23 37.49 16.72 4.64
C LEU A 23 38.74 17.48 4.17
N ALA A 24 38.59 18.34 3.16
CA ALA A 24 39.68 19.15 2.65
C ALA A 24 40.18 20.13 3.73
N ARG A 25 41.42 20.60 3.59
CA ARG A 25 42.07 21.49 4.59
C ARG A 25 42.69 22.72 3.92
N PHE A 26 41.95 23.42 3.08
CA PHE A 26 42.37 24.66 2.41
C PHE A 26 41.50 25.84 2.86
N ASP A 27 42.01 27.07 2.78
CA ASP A 27 41.27 28.23 3.31
C ASP A 27 39.81 28.32 2.82
N TYR A 28 38.90 28.60 3.76
CA TYR A 28 37.47 28.73 3.54
C TYR A 28 36.70 27.44 3.16
N HIS A 29 37.33 26.26 3.22
CA HIS A 29 36.68 25.00 2.82
C HIS A 29 35.39 24.70 3.61
N ASP A 30 35.36 24.94 4.93
CA ASP A 30 34.18 24.71 5.77
C ASP A 30 33.03 25.66 5.43
N GLN A 31 33.31 26.93 5.15
CA GLN A 31 32.30 27.92 4.75
C GLN A 31 31.68 27.55 3.40
N ILE A 32 32.51 27.10 2.46
CA ILE A 32 32.05 26.62 1.15
C ILE A 32 31.20 25.34 1.34
N ALA A 33 31.64 24.40 2.16
CA ALA A 33 30.90 23.17 2.47
C ALA A 33 29.53 23.50 3.09
N ALA A 34 29.47 24.38 4.08
CA ALA A 34 28.25 24.83 4.71
C ALA A 34 27.29 25.50 3.70
N ALA A 35 27.80 26.37 2.83
CA ALA A 35 27.01 27.03 1.80
C ALA A 35 26.42 26.01 0.80
N VAL A 36 27.24 25.08 0.30
CA VAL A 36 26.79 24.00 -0.60
C VAL A 36 25.74 23.12 0.10
N PHE A 37 25.98 22.71 1.34
CA PHE A 37 25.04 21.92 2.12
C PHE A 37 23.68 22.61 2.27
N VAL A 38 23.66 23.89 2.63
CA VAL A 38 22.41 24.67 2.79
C VAL A 38 21.68 24.80 1.46
N VAL A 39 22.38 25.13 0.37
CA VAL A 39 21.77 25.25 -0.97
C VAL A 39 21.08 23.95 -1.37
N PHE A 40 21.77 22.81 -1.26
CA PHE A 40 21.21 21.50 -1.62
C PHE A 40 20.16 20.97 -0.64
N SER A 41 20.15 21.44 0.61
CA SER A 41 19.09 21.13 1.58
C SER A 41 17.82 21.94 1.31
N LEU A 42 17.94 23.19 0.88
CA LEU A 42 16.80 24.05 0.55
C LEU A 42 16.08 23.63 -0.73
N THR A 43 16.78 23.01 -1.69
CA THR A 43 16.17 22.54 -2.95
C THR A 43 15.09 21.48 -2.72
N ASP A 44 15.14 20.72 -1.62
CA ASP A 44 14.14 19.70 -1.22
C ASP A 44 12.78 20.29 -0.85
N THR A 45 12.75 21.55 -0.40
CA THR A 45 11.46 22.20 -0.14
C THR A 45 10.86 22.74 -1.44
N MET A 46 11.73 23.07 -2.41
CA MET A 46 11.35 23.69 -3.68
C MET A 46 10.89 22.66 -4.71
N ASP A 47 11.56 21.51 -4.83
CA ASP A 47 11.20 20.43 -5.77
C ASP A 47 9.79 19.88 -5.49
N GLY A 48 9.45 19.64 -4.22
CA GLY A 48 8.14 19.15 -3.80
C GLY A 48 7.02 20.16 -4.00
N GLN A 49 7.31 21.47 -3.99
CA GLN A 49 6.33 22.51 -4.35
C GLN A 49 6.18 22.64 -5.87
N LEU A 50 7.29 22.54 -6.61
CA LEU A 50 7.32 22.69 -8.06
C LEU A 50 6.68 21.50 -8.78
N ALA A 51 6.89 20.28 -8.30
CA ALA A 51 6.25 19.07 -8.79
C ALA A 51 4.72 19.11 -8.60
N ARG A 52 4.26 19.62 -7.44
CA ARG A 52 2.83 19.80 -7.15
C ARG A 52 2.16 20.86 -8.04
N ARG A 53 2.87 21.94 -8.37
CA ARG A 53 2.34 23.02 -9.24
C ARG A 53 2.31 22.66 -10.73
N ARG A 54 3.18 21.75 -11.18
CA ARG A 54 3.30 21.38 -12.61
C ARG A 54 2.67 20.04 -12.98
N GLY A 55 2.09 19.30 -12.03
CA GLY A 55 1.43 18.01 -12.27
C GLY A 55 2.34 16.89 -12.78
N SER A 56 3.65 17.11 -12.84
CA SER A 56 4.62 16.17 -13.42
C SER A 56 5.33 15.34 -12.34
N VAL A 57 4.60 14.36 -11.80
CA VAL A 57 5.16 13.42 -10.81
C VAL A 57 5.58 12.12 -11.52
N SER A 58 6.89 11.84 -11.58
CA SER A 58 7.39 10.57 -12.11
C SER A 58 7.52 9.53 -11.00
N ASP A 59 7.26 8.25 -11.30
CA ASP A 59 7.36 7.18 -10.30
C ASP A 59 8.80 6.95 -9.82
N LEU A 60 9.77 7.15 -10.72
CA LEU A 60 11.19 7.13 -10.37
C LEU A 60 11.56 8.26 -9.38
N GLY A 61 11.00 9.46 -9.56
CA GLY A 61 11.20 10.58 -8.64
C GLY A 61 10.61 10.31 -7.25
N LYS A 62 9.38 9.78 -7.18
CA LYS A 62 8.75 9.40 -5.89
C LYS A 62 9.60 8.46 -5.05
N PHE A 63 10.38 7.58 -5.68
CA PHE A 63 11.29 6.66 -5.01
C PHE A 63 12.66 7.28 -4.70
N LEU A 64 13.24 8.03 -5.64
CA LEU A 64 14.56 8.64 -5.48
C LEU A 64 14.56 9.78 -4.45
N ASP A 65 13.51 10.59 -4.36
CA ASP A 65 13.49 11.78 -3.50
C ASP A 65 13.70 11.45 -2.01
N PRO A 66 12.95 10.51 -1.40
CA PRO A 66 13.14 10.16 0.02
C PRO A 66 14.44 9.39 0.30
N LEU A 67 15.09 8.85 -0.73
CA LEU A 67 16.38 8.18 -0.62
C LEU A 67 17.51 9.20 -0.68
N ALA A 68 17.48 10.10 -1.68
CA ALA A 68 18.48 11.13 -1.89
C ALA A 68 18.59 12.10 -0.71
N ASP A 69 17.45 12.52 -0.14
CA ASP A 69 17.41 13.37 1.06
C ASP A 69 18.18 12.74 2.24
N LYS A 70 17.88 11.48 2.55
CA LYS A 70 18.53 10.76 3.65
C LYS A 70 20.01 10.53 3.41
N LEU A 71 20.36 10.07 2.20
CA LEU A 71 21.76 9.80 1.86
C LEU A 71 22.59 11.07 1.91
N PHE A 72 22.05 12.20 1.45
CA PHE A 72 22.75 13.48 1.47
C PHE A 72 23.10 13.93 2.88
N VAL A 73 22.11 13.99 3.79
CA VAL A 73 22.35 14.44 5.16
C VAL A 73 23.16 13.41 5.97
N LEU A 74 22.91 12.12 5.78
CA LEU A 74 23.66 11.05 6.45
C LEU A 74 25.14 11.07 6.08
N SER A 75 25.47 11.29 4.81
CA SER A 75 26.86 11.31 4.35
C SER A 75 27.67 12.41 5.04
N VAL A 76 27.08 13.60 5.20
CA VAL A 76 27.70 14.71 5.92
C VAL A 76 27.86 14.39 7.41
N LEU A 77 26.81 13.85 8.05
CA LEU A 77 26.87 13.46 9.46
C LEU A 77 27.94 12.40 9.75
N ILE A 78 28.15 11.42 8.85
CA ILE A 78 29.21 10.41 8.98
C ILE A 78 30.59 11.07 8.99
N VAL A 79 30.84 12.01 8.07
CA VAL A 79 32.11 12.76 8.03
C VAL A 79 32.29 13.59 9.30
N LEU A 80 31.22 14.23 9.81
CA LEU A 80 31.28 14.99 11.06
C LEU A 80 31.56 14.12 12.30
N VAL A 81 31.11 12.85 12.30
CA VAL A 81 31.48 11.87 13.34
C VAL A 81 32.96 11.52 13.24
N GLN A 82 33.47 11.28 12.03
CA GLN A 82 34.89 10.99 11.80
C GLN A 82 35.79 12.14 12.26
N GLU A 83 35.31 13.38 12.15
CA GLU A 83 36.02 14.59 12.57
C GLU A 83 35.75 14.95 14.05
N GLU A 84 35.12 14.04 14.82
CA GLU A 84 34.83 14.18 16.25
C GLU A 84 33.94 15.38 16.63
N LEU A 85 33.25 15.97 15.66
CA LEU A 85 32.37 17.14 15.86
C LEU A 85 30.98 16.74 16.38
N VAL A 86 30.57 15.50 16.17
CA VAL A 86 29.29 14.96 16.65
C VAL A 86 29.45 13.50 17.09
N ALA A 87 28.80 13.13 18.18
CA ALA A 87 28.87 11.76 18.69
C ALA A 87 28.11 10.79 17.78
N ALA A 88 28.68 9.60 17.55
CA ALA A 88 28.09 8.58 16.67
C ALA A 88 26.65 8.19 17.07
N TRP A 89 26.33 8.17 18.37
CA TRP A 89 25.00 7.82 18.86
C TRP A 89 23.92 8.82 18.38
N VAL A 90 24.27 10.10 18.18
CA VAL A 90 23.36 11.12 17.65
C VAL A 90 22.95 10.75 16.22
N VAL A 91 23.92 10.37 15.40
CA VAL A 91 23.69 9.95 14.01
C VAL A 91 22.85 8.68 13.96
N VAL A 92 23.13 7.70 14.84
CA VAL A 92 22.32 6.49 14.97
C VAL A 92 20.86 6.83 15.31
N VAL A 93 20.61 7.69 16.29
CA VAL A 93 19.24 8.10 16.66
C VAL A 93 18.52 8.77 15.48
N ILE A 94 19.20 9.70 14.79
CA ILE A 94 18.65 10.40 13.63
C ILE A 94 18.33 9.41 12.50
N PHE A 95 19.27 8.53 12.17
CA PHE A 95 19.14 7.58 11.08
C PHE A 95 18.12 6.48 11.37
N SER A 96 18.16 5.85 12.56
CA SER A 96 17.21 4.82 12.97
C SER A 96 15.78 5.32 12.89
N ARG A 97 15.50 6.56 13.31
CA ARG A 97 14.17 7.15 13.18
C ARG A 97 13.76 7.37 11.72
N GLU A 98 14.65 7.91 10.89
CA GLU A 98 14.38 8.10 9.45
C GLU A 98 14.07 6.79 8.73
N LEU A 99 14.85 5.75 9.04
CA LEU A 99 14.65 4.40 8.51
C LEU A 99 13.31 3.82 8.99
N LEU A 100 13.01 3.92 10.29
CA LEU A 100 11.78 3.42 10.89
C LEU A 100 10.52 4.03 10.24
N ILE A 101 10.47 5.36 10.08
CA ILE A 101 9.33 6.04 9.46
C ILE A 101 9.20 5.65 7.98
N THR A 102 10.32 5.46 7.30
CA THR A 102 10.33 5.04 5.89
C THR A 102 9.78 3.64 5.72
N LEU A 103 10.25 2.67 6.53
CA LEU A 103 9.72 1.32 6.53
C LEU A 103 8.23 1.31 6.87
N LEU A 104 7.83 2.04 7.92
CA LEU A 104 6.42 2.18 8.30
C LEU A 104 5.55 2.69 7.17
N ARG A 105 6.01 3.71 6.44
CA ARG A 105 5.31 4.26 5.28
C ARG A 105 5.19 3.27 4.15
N THR A 106 6.26 2.53 3.85
CA THR A 106 6.25 1.49 2.83
C THR A 106 5.30 0.34 3.20
N VAL A 107 5.33 -0.12 4.46
CA VAL A 107 4.43 -1.17 4.97
C VAL A 107 2.98 -0.71 4.92
N ALA A 108 2.67 0.48 5.41
CA ALA A 108 1.32 1.02 5.34
C ALA A 108 0.83 1.19 3.89
N ALA A 109 1.69 1.65 2.98
CA ALA A 109 1.38 1.74 1.56
C ALA A 109 1.08 0.36 0.96
N SER A 110 1.82 -0.68 1.36
CA SER A 110 1.55 -2.06 0.93
C SER A 110 0.20 -2.61 1.43
N GLN A 111 -0.29 -2.08 2.56
CA GLN A 111 -1.61 -2.39 3.11
C GLN A 111 -2.74 -1.51 2.53
N GLY A 112 -2.46 -0.70 1.49
CA GLY A 112 -3.43 0.23 0.90
C GLY A 112 -3.76 1.44 1.79
N ARG A 113 -2.96 1.71 2.83
CA ARG A 113 -3.12 2.87 3.72
C ARG A 113 -2.05 3.92 3.38
N VAL A 114 -2.45 5.04 2.79
CA VAL A 114 -1.53 6.15 2.50
C VAL A 114 -1.34 6.99 3.76
N LEU A 115 -0.17 6.90 4.39
CA LEU A 115 0.15 7.71 5.56
C LEU A 115 0.36 9.18 5.13
N ALA A 116 -0.58 10.05 5.49
CA ALA A 116 -0.40 11.49 5.31
C ALA A 116 0.81 11.98 6.13
N ALA A 117 1.59 12.90 5.57
CA ALA A 117 2.74 13.48 6.26
C ALA A 117 2.28 14.29 7.48
N ALA A 118 2.80 13.97 8.68
CA ALA A 118 2.51 14.73 9.88
C ALA A 118 3.14 16.14 9.80
N PRO A 119 2.47 17.21 10.29
CA PRO A 119 3.00 18.58 10.28
C PRO A 119 4.38 18.73 10.95
N LEU A 120 4.65 17.90 11.96
CA LEU A 120 5.90 17.86 12.73
C LEU A 120 7.12 17.41 11.90
N GLY A 121 6.92 16.82 10.72
CA GLY A 121 8.00 16.42 9.84
C GLY A 121 8.87 17.59 9.34
N LYS A 122 8.26 18.76 9.11
CA LYS A 122 8.97 19.94 8.57
C LYS A 122 9.88 20.60 9.62
N THR A 123 9.40 20.70 10.86
CA THR A 123 10.16 21.32 11.96
C THR A 123 11.45 20.56 12.22
N LYS A 124 11.42 19.23 12.11
CA LYS A 124 12.62 18.39 12.20
C LYS A 124 13.66 18.76 11.13
N THR A 125 13.25 18.85 9.87
CA THR A 125 14.21 19.06 8.76
C THR A 125 14.96 20.37 8.96
N VAL A 126 14.25 21.43 9.37
CA VAL A 126 14.87 22.73 9.67
C VAL A 126 15.87 22.62 10.82
N THR A 127 15.50 21.98 11.93
CA THR A 127 16.40 21.86 13.09
C THR A 127 17.64 21.03 12.77
N GLN A 128 17.50 19.98 11.94
CA GLN A 128 18.62 19.14 11.51
C GLN A 128 19.57 19.86 10.54
N VAL A 129 19.04 20.60 9.57
CA VAL A 129 19.87 21.40 8.64
C VAL A 129 20.63 22.49 9.39
N VAL A 130 19.99 23.17 10.34
CA VAL A 130 20.65 24.16 11.19
C VAL A 130 21.76 23.53 12.03
N ALA A 131 21.50 22.38 12.66
CA ALA A 131 22.49 21.67 13.45
C ALA A 131 23.72 21.27 12.61
N VAL A 132 23.52 20.66 11.44
CA VAL A 132 24.63 20.26 10.56
C VAL A 132 25.43 21.47 10.07
N THR A 133 24.75 22.56 9.72
CA THR A 133 25.41 23.80 9.28
C THR A 133 26.29 24.39 10.39
N LEU A 134 25.78 24.46 11.62
CA LEU A 134 26.54 24.94 12.77
C LEU A 134 27.71 24.01 13.13
N LEU A 135 27.53 22.69 13.00
CA LEU A 135 28.60 21.71 13.20
C LEU A 135 29.73 21.85 12.18
N ILE A 136 29.45 22.24 10.93
CA ILE A 136 30.50 22.54 9.95
C ILE A 136 31.19 23.86 10.31
N LEU A 137 30.43 24.91 10.62
CA LEU A 137 30.97 26.25 10.87
C LEU A 137 31.67 26.42 12.22
N GLN A 138 31.44 25.55 13.21
CA GLN A 138 32.14 25.64 14.49
C GLN A 138 33.66 25.36 14.37
N ARG A 139 34.10 24.67 13.30
CA ARG A 139 35.51 24.38 13.07
C ARG A 139 36.33 25.67 12.81
N PRO A 140 35.94 26.55 11.85
CA PRO A 140 36.59 27.86 11.68
C PRO A 140 36.15 28.91 12.71
N TYR A 141 34.97 28.76 13.33
CA TYR A 141 34.43 29.70 14.32
C TYR A 141 34.09 29.00 15.64
N PRO A 142 35.07 28.82 16.55
CA PRO A 142 34.87 28.07 17.80
C PRO A 142 33.76 28.61 18.72
N GLU A 143 33.42 29.89 18.62
CA GLU A 143 32.32 30.53 19.35
C GLU A 143 30.95 29.87 19.04
N LEU A 144 30.82 29.21 17.89
CA LEU A 144 29.61 28.50 17.49
C LEU A 144 29.47 27.11 18.15
N GLY A 145 30.46 26.64 18.92
CA GLY A 145 30.43 25.30 19.52
C GLY A 145 29.23 25.06 20.45
N LEU A 146 28.93 26.00 21.36
CA LEU A 146 27.76 25.90 22.23
C LEU A 146 26.44 25.98 21.43
N PRO A 147 26.23 26.97 20.52
CA PRO A 147 25.09 26.98 19.61
C PRO A 147 24.91 25.68 18.81
N ALA A 148 26.00 25.09 18.29
CA ALA A 148 25.98 23.84 17.54
C ALA A 148 25.51 22.67 18.41
N ALA A 149 26.07 22.53 19.62
CA ALA A 149 25.68 21.49 20.56
C ALA A 149 24.19 21.60 20.97
N LEU A 150 23.70 22.82 21.22
CA LEU A 150 22.28 23.06 21.50
C LEU A 150 21.40 22.69 20.30
N ALA A 151 21.79 23.08 19.09
CA ALA A 151 21.05 22.75 17.86
C ALA A 151 20.98 21.23 17.64
N VAL A 152 22.07 20.50 17.90
CA VAL A 152 22.09 19.03 17.87
C VAL A 152 21.14 18.44 18.92
N GLY A 153 21.18 18.96 20.15
CA GLY A 153 20.26 18.56 21.22
C GLY A 153 18.79 18.74 20.82
N PHE A 154 18.43 19.90 20.27
CA PHE A 154 17.10 20.15 19.73
C PHE A 154 16.75 19.18 18.59
N ALA A 155 17.65 18.95 17.64
CA ALA A 155 17.42 18.02 16.52
C ALA A 155 17.14 16.59 17.01
N VAL A 156 17.85 16.12 18.04
CA VAL A 156 17.62 14.81 18.68
C VAL A 156 16.26 14.79 19.38
N VAL A 157 15.95 15.78 20.20
CA VAL A 157 14.65 15.86 20.93
C VAL A 157 13.48 15.90 19.96
N PHE A 158 13.56 16.71 18.91
CA PHE A 158 12.52 16.78 17.86
C PHE A 158 12.42 15.47 17.07
N THR A 159 13.56 14.81 16.80
CA THR A 159 13.57 13.51 16.13
C THR A 159 12.87 12.44 16.96
N LEU A 160 13.19 12.34 18.25
CA LEU A 160 12.60 11.37 19.17
C LEU A 160 11.12 11.66 19.39
N SER A 161 10.75 12.89 19.73
CA SER A 161 9.34 13.28 19.95
C SER A 161 8.50 13.06 18.70
N SER A 162 9.00 13.40 17.52
CA SER A 162 8.31 13.10 16.27
C SER A 162 8.24 11.60 15.97
N GLY A 163 9.28 10.83 16.30
CA GLY A 163 9.25 9.36 16.16
C GLY A 163 8.20 8.72 17.05
N VAL A 164 8.10 9.15 18.32
CA VAL A 164 7.10 8.68 19.28
C VAL A 164 5.69 9.09 18.86
N ASP A 165 5.46 10.35 18.47
CA ASP A 165 4.17 10.82 17.95
C ASP A 165 3.71 9.98 16.74
N TYR A 166 4.64 9.66 15.84
CA TYR A 166 4.34 8.84 14.67
C TYR A 166 4.00 7.39 15.05
N LEU A 167 4.82 6.75 15.90
CA LEU A 167 4.57 5.39 16.39
C LEU A 167 3.25 5.30 17.17
N TRP A 168 2.95 6.28 18.01
CA TRP A 168 1.73 6.31 18.81
C TRP A 168 0.47 6.45 17.93
N ARG A 169 0.48 7.38 16.98
CA ARG A 169 -0.63 7.58 16.02
C ARG A 169 -0.90 6.31 15.22
N TRP A 170 0.15 5.57 14.86
CA TRP A 170 0.06 4.41 13.98
C TRP A 170 0.24 3.06 14.70
N ARG A 171 0.14 3.03 16.03
CA ARG A 171 0.26 1.80 16.83
C ARG A 171 -0.73 0.71 16.43
N HIS A 172 -1.89 1.13 15.93
CA HIS A 172 -2.96 0.25 15.44
C HIS A 172 -2.64 -0.42 14.09
N VAL A 173 -1.57 0.01 13.40
CA VAL A 173 -1.02 -0.64 12.19
C VAL A 173 0.06 -1.66 12.57
N LEU A 174 0.84 -1.36 13.61
CA LEU A 174 1.98 -2.18 14.06
C LEU A 174 1.60 -3.32 15.01
N LEU A 175 0.53 -3.15 15.80
CA LEU A 175 0.09 -4.12 16.79
C LEU A 175 -1.33 -4.60 16.43
N PRO A 176 -1.47 -5.66 15.61
CA PRO A 176 -2.64 -6.52 15.69
C PRO A 176 -2.69 -7.05 17.13
N GLY A 177 -3.80 -6.84 17.83
CA GLY A 177 -3.91 -7.24 19.23
C GLY A 177 -3.68 -8.75 19.42
N GLY A 178 -2.95 -9.11 20.49
CA GLY A 178 -3.13 -10.36 21.22
C GLY A 178 -2.35 -11.59 20.76
N THR A 179 -1.23 -11.84 21.46
CA THR A 179 -0.67 -13.14 21.85
C THR A 179 -0.24 -14.13 20.74
N ALA A 180 0.99 -13.97 20.26
CA ALA A 180 1.79 -15.03 19.65
C ALA A 180 2.97 -15.37 20.57
N ALA A 181 2.72 -16.18 21.59
CA ALA A 181 3.75 -16.81 22.40
C ALA A 181 3.26 -18.18 22.87
N SER A 182 3.18 -19.13 21.94
CA SER A 182 3.26 -20.58 22.18
C SER A 182 2.78 -21.31 20.94
N ALA A 183 3.71 -21.90 20.19
CA ALA A 183 3.59 -23.22 19.55
C ALA A 183 4.66 -23.39 18.46
N ALA A 184 5.93 -23.36 18.87
CA ALA A 184 6.98 -24.04 18.14
C ALA A 184 7.02 -25.48 18.66
N ALA A 185 6.25 -26.40 18.05
CA ALA A 185 6.52 -27.83 18.13
C ALA A 185 5.69 -28.63 17.10
N ALA A 186 6.42 -29.31 16.23
CA ALA A 186 6.05 -30.51 15.45
C ALA A 186 5.14 -30.35 14.22
N ALA A 187 5.73 -30.43 13.01
CA ALA A 187 5.31 -31.35 11.93
C ALA A 187 6.21 -31.23 10.67
N PRO A 188 6.29 -32.29 9.83
CA PRO A 188 7.31 -32.47 8.79
C PRO A 188 6.93 -31.85 7.43
N SER A 189 7.96 -31.52 6.64
CA SER A 189 7.98 -31.31 5.18
C SER A 189 6.79 -30.58 4.52
N GLY A 190 6.90 -29.25 4.38
CA GLY A 190 6.09 -28.48 3.44
C GLY A 190 6.07 -26.97 3.74
N GLY A 191 6.72 -26.16 2.89
CA GLY A 191 6.62 -24.68 2.88
C GLY A 191 7.27 -23.95 4.07
N ALA A 192 7.82 -22.76 3.84
CA ALA A 192 8.31 -21.90 4.92
C ALA A 192 7.12 -21.51 5.82
N PRO A 193 7.16 -21.79 7.13
CA PRO A 193 6.13 -21.33 8.05
C PRO A 193 6.34 -19.84 8.31
N GLY A 194 5.30 -19.03 8.17
CA GLY A 194 5.30 -17.68 8.74
C GLY A 194 5.10 -16.52 7.78
N ALA A 195 4.13 -16.63 6.87
CA ALA A 195 3.28 -15.52 6.46
C ALA A 195 2.02 -16.11 5.84
N GLU A 196 1.13 -16.69 6.66
CA GLU A 196 -0.23 -16.91 6.17
C GLU A 196 -0.76 -15.55 5.73
N SER A 197 -1.16 -15.42 4.46
CA SER A 197 -1.98 -14.30 4.02
C SER A 197 -3.14 -14.21 5.01
N PRO A 198 -3.45 -13.05 5.61
CA PRO A 198 -4.54 -12.95 6.57
C PRO A 198 -5.83 -13.35 5.86
N ILE A 199 -6.23 -14.61 6.08
CA ILE A 199 -7.38 -15.23 5.43
C ILE A 199 -8.62 -14.42 5.81
N ASP A 200 -9.40 -14.01 4.82
CA ASP A 200 -10.68 -13.35 5.11
C ASP A 200 -11.58 -14.35 5.86
N PRO A 201 -12.12 -14.01 7.05
CA PRO A 201 -12.96 -14.92 7.82
C PRO A 201 -14.16 -15.46 7.03
N ARG A 202 -14.66 -14.71 6.04
CA ARG A 202 -15.73 -15.17 5.15
C ARG A 202 -15.24 -16.22 4.17
N ALA A 203 -14.02 -16.08 3.64
CA ALA A 203 -13.43 -17.09 2.76
C ALA A 203 -13.23 -18.42 3.51
N ALA A 204 -12.71 -18.36 4.74
CA ALA A 204 -12.58 -19.54 5.60
C ALA A 204 -13.94 -20.19 5.92
N ALA A 205 -14.94 -19.37 6.28
CA ALA A 205 -16.29 -19.87 6.57
C ALA A 205 -16.96 -20.49 5.33
N LEU A 206 -16.78 -19.89 4.15
CA LEU A 206 -17.26 -20.42 2.89
C LEU A 206 -16.59 -21.75 2.54
N GLY A 207 -15.26 -21.82 2.64
CA GLY A 207 -14.50 -23.03 2.36
C GLY A 207 -14.99 -24.21 3.19
N LYS A 208 -15.17 -24.01 4.49
CA LYS A 208 -15.73 -25.05 5.38
C LYS A 208 -17.12 -25.52 4.94
N LEU A 209 -18.04 -24.59 4.62
CA LEU A 209 -19.39 -24.96 4.17
C LEU A 209 -19.37 -25.77 2.87
N LEU A 210 -18.48 -25.42 1.94
CA LEU A 210 -18.35 -26.11 0.66
C LEU A 210 -17.71 -27.49 0.83
N GLU A 211 -16.68 -27.61 1.66
CA GLU A 211 -16.04 -28.90 1.98
C GLU A 211 -17.01 -29.85 2.68
N ASP A 212 -17.70 -29.39 3.74
CA ASP A 212 -18.68 -30.18 4.49
C ASP A 212 -19.80 -30.70 3.57
N GLY A 213 -20.24 -29.88 2.61
CA GLY A 213 -21.27 -30.24 1.64
C GLY A 213 -20.78 -30.96 0.38
N ARG A 214 -19.45 -31.12 0.20
CA ARG A 214 -18.81 -31.56 -1.07
C ARG A 214 -19.29 -30.75 -2.28
N LEU A 215 -19.44 -29.45 -2.10
CA LEU A 215 -19.94 -28.51 -3.10
C LEU A 215 -18.77 -27.76 -3.73
N THR A 216 -18.96 -27.30 -4.97
CA THR A 216 -17.92 -26.63 -5.74
C THR A 216 -18.31 -25.21 -6.12
N LEU A 217 -17.31 -24.37 -6.37
CA LEU A 217 -17.45 -22.94 -6.63
C LEU A 217 -16.60 -22.51 -7.82
N SER A 218 -17.13 -21.59 -8.63
CA SER A 218 -16.38 -20.82 -9.62
C SER A 218 -16.73 -19.33 -9.54
N VAL A 219 -15.97 -18.46 -10.21
CA VAL A 219 -16.24 -17.00 -10.19
C VAL A 219 -16.07 -16.34 -11.56
N ALA A 220 -16.84 -15.28 -11.80
CA ALA A 220 -16.70 -14.34 -12.89
C ALA A 220 -16.49 -12.94 -12.33
N GLU A 221 -15.35 -12.32 -12.64
CA GLU A 221 -14.94 -11.03 -12.11
C GLU A 221 -14.76 -9.99 -13.21
N SER A 222 -15.24 -8.76 -12.97
CA SER A 222 -14.90 -7.59 -13.77
C SER A 222 -14.15 -6.58 -12.90
N CYS A 223 -14.87 -5.73 -12.16
CA CYS A 223 -14.25 -4.63 -11.39
C CYS A 223 -13.28 -5.11 -10.29
N THR A 224 -13.51 -6.29 -9.72
CA THR A 224 -12.65 -6.90 -8.70
C THR A 224 -11.34 -7.45 -9.27
N GLY A 225 -11.28 -7.76 -10.58
CA GLY A 225 -10.03 -8.05 -11.29
C GLY A 225 -9.22 -9.23 -10.75
N GLY A 226 -9.88 -10.30 -10.28
CA GLY A 226 -9.23 -11.48 -9.70
C GLY A 226 -9.13 -11.46 -8.16
N LEU A 227 -9.58 -10.38 -7.51
CA LEU A 227 -9.50 -10.25 -6.06
C LEU A 227 -10.39 -11.26 -5.32
N LEU A 228 -11.58 -11.58 -5.85
CA LEU A 228 -12.45 -12.57 -5.23
C LEU A 228 -11.82 -13.97 -5.32
N ALA A 229 -11.29 -14.34 -6.50
CA ALA A 229 -10.55 -15.60 -6.67
C ALA A 229 -9.36 -15.66 -5.71
N ALA A 230 -8.56 -14.60 -5.62
CA ALA A 230 -7.42 -14.53 -4.71
C ALA A 230 -7.83 -14.75 -3.25
N MET A 231 -8.90 -14.08 -2.78
CA MET A 231 -9.42 -14.26 -1.42
C MET A 231 -9.90 -15.70 -1.15
N ILE A 232 -10.44 -16.38 -2.16
CA ILE A 232 -10.86 -17.78 -2.04
C ILE A 232 -9.63 -18.71 -2.00
N THR A 233 -8.61 -18.45 -2.81
CA THR A 233 -7.41 -19.31 -2.91
C THR A 233 -6.37 -19.07 -1.83
N ASP A 234 -6.47 -17.95 -1.11
CA ASP A 234 -5.67 -17.71 0.11
C ASP A 234 -6.03 -18.69 1.23
N GLN A 235 -7.22 -19.33 1.18
CA GLN A 235 -7.61 -20.40 2.10
C GLN A 235 -6.87 -21.70 1.72
N PRO A 236 -6.01 -22.25 2.60
CA PRO A 236 -5.39 -23.55 2.36
C PRO A 236 -6.44 -24.64 2.14
N GLY A 237 -6.20 -25.52 1.16
CA GLY A 237 -7.15 -26.57 0.78
C GLY A 237 -8.20 -26.14 -0.24
N SER A 238 -8.22 -24.87 -0.68
CA SER A 238 -9.23 -24.36 -1.61
C SER A 238 -9.38 -25.15 -2.91
N SER A 239 -8.35 -25.89 -3.34
CA SER A 239 -8.41 -26.80 -4.49
C SER A 239 -9.48 -27.89 -4.36
N ALA A 240 -9.95 -28.19 -3.15
CA ALA A 240 -11.02 -29.16 -2.91
C ALA A 240 -12.40 -28.68 -3.41
N TYR A 241 -12.64 -27.37 -3.46
CA TYR A 241 -13.94 -26.80 -3.80
C TYR A 241 -13.90 -25.72 -4.89
N PHE A 242 -12.78 -25.02 -5.09
CA PHE A 242 -12.67 -23.95 -6.07
C PHE A 242 -12.17 -24.49 -7.43
N LEU A 243 -13.04 -24.46 -8.45
CA LEU A 243 -12.75 -25.01 -9.78
C LEU A 243 -12.07 -24.02 -10.71
N GLY A 244 -12.12 -22.72 -10.39
CA GLY A 244 -11.49 -21.67 -11.17
C GLY A 244 -12.37 -20.45 -11.36
N GLY A 245 -11.90 -19.51 -12.17
CA GLY A 245 -12.65 -18.30 -12.48
C GLY A 245 -12.22 -17.62 -13.77
N VAL A 246 -13.02 -16.64 -14.18
CA VAL A 246 -12.80 -15.83 -15.37
C VAL A 246 -12.77 -14.36 -14.98
N VAL A 247 -11.71 -13.65 -15.36
CA VAL A 247 -11.66 -12.18 -15.26
C VAL A 247 -12.13 -11.59 -16.59
N ALA A 248 -13.43 -11.33 -16.71
CA ALA A 248 -14.07 -10.77 -17.89
C ALA A 248 -14.17 -9.24 -17.81
N TYR A 249 -13.02 -8.56 -17.89
CA TYR A 249 -12.93 -7.11 -17.71
C TYR A 249 -13.59 -6.31 -18.85
N SER A 250 -13.46 -6.76 -20.10
CA SER A 250 -14.10 -6.15 -21.28
C SER A 250 -15.44 -6.79 -21.64
N ASP A 251 -16.28 -6.09 -22.38
CA ASP A 251 -17.54 -6.62 -22.92
C ASP A 251 -17.29 -7.82 -23.84
N GLU A 252 -16.22 -7.77 -24.64
CA GLU A 252 -15.79 -8.90 -25.45
C GLU A 252 -15.46 -10.13 -24.60
N ALA A 253 -14.75 -9.97 -23.48
CA ALA A 253 -14.46 -11.09 -22.58
C ALA A 253 -15.72 -11.63 -21.92
N LYS A 254 -16.68 -10.77 -21.55
CA LYS A 254 -18.00 -11.19 -21.02
C LYS A 254 -18.74 -12.05 -22.03
N ARG A 255 -18.75 -11.66 -23.31
CA ARG A 255 -19.39 -12.45 -24.38
C ARG A 255 -18.66 -13.77 -24.65
N THR A 256 -17.36 -13.70 -24.92
CA THR A 256 -16.59 -14.84 -25.44
C THR A 256 -16.25 -15.89 -24.37
N GLN A 257 -16.03 -15.47 -23.12
CA GLN A 257 -15.59 -16.38 -22.05
C GLN A 257 -16.73 -16.85 -21.15
N LEU A 258 -17.76 -16.01 -20.97
CA LEU A 258 -18.90 -16.27 -20.09
C LEU A 258 -20.23 -16.42 -20.82
N GLY A 259 -20.28 -16.19 -22.14
CA GLY A 259 -21.52 -16.33 -22.92
C GLY A 259 -22.56 -15.25 -22.60
N VAL A 260 -22.15 -14.09 -22.05
CA VAL A 260 -23.09 -12.98 -21.79
C VAL A 260 -23.67 -12.49 -23.12
N PRO A 261 -25.01 -12.46 -23.30
CA PRO A 261 -25.64 -12.01 -24.53
C PRO A 261 -25.32 -10.54 -24.88
N SER A 262 -25.02 -10.26 -26.15
CA SER A 262 -24.69 -8.90 -26.62
C SER A 262 -25.83 -7.90 -26.38
N ASP A 263 -27.07 -8.35 -26.55
CA ASP A 263 -28.27 -7.54 -26.36
C ASP A 263 -28.49 -7.11 -24.90
N LEU A 264 -27.98 -7.86 -23.92
CA LEU A 264 -27.98 -7.42 -22.51
C LEU A 264 -26.96 -6.30 -22.28
N LEU A 265 -25.76 -6.44 -22.84
CA LEU A 265 -24.70 -5.43 -22.75
C LEU A 265 -25.13 -4.12 -23.42
N GLU A 266 -25.75 -4.20 -24.60
CA GLU A 266 -26.26 -3.03 -25.33
C GLU A 266 -27.42 -2.34 -24.60
N ARG A 267 -28.38 -3.09 -24.04
CA ARG A 267 -29.58 -2.52 -23.41
C ARG A 267 -29.34 -2.00 -22.00
N HIS A 268 -28.53 -2.68 -21.20
CA HIS A 268 -28.38 -2.39 -19.77
C HIS A 268 -26.99 -1.87 -19.39
N GLY A 269 -26.00 -2.03 -20.28
CA GLY A 269 -24.59 -1.77 -20.00
C GLY A 269 -23.95 -2.85 -19.13
N ALA A 270 -22.62 -2.91 -19.17
CA ALA A 270 -21.82 -3.92 -18.45
C ALA A 270 -22.03 -3.93 -16.92
N VAL A 271 -22.37 -2.78 -16.33
CA VAL A 271 -22.65 -2.63 -14.90
C VAL A 271 -24.16 -2.64 -14.68
N SER A 272 -24.75 -3.83 -14.66
CA SER A 272 -26.18 -4.02 -14.46
C SER A 272 -26.50 -5.36 -13.83
N GLU A 273 -27.67 -5.46 -13.21
CA GLU A 273 -28.19 -6.70 -12.62
C GLU A 273 -28.22 -7.89 -13.61
N PRO A 274 -28.84 -7.79 -14.80
CA PRO A 274 -28.90 -8.93 -15.72
C PRO A 274 -27.53 -9.37 -16.23
N VAL A 275 -26.57 -8.45 -16.38
CA VAL A 275 -25.19 -8.81 -16.76
C VAL A 275 -24.48 -9.53 -15.61
N ALA A 276 -24.66 -9.10 -14.36
CA ALA A 276 -24.09 -9.80 -13.21
C ALA A 276 -24.62 -11.24 -13.11
N VAL A 277 -25.93 -11.44 -13.29
CA VAL A 277 -26.56 -12.78 -13.31
C VAL A 277 -25.99 -13.63 -14.46
N ALA A 278 -25.97 -13.11 -15.68
CA ALA A 278 -25.43 -13.83 -16.84
C ALA A 278 -23.95 -14.20 -16.66
N MET A 279 -23.15 -13.33 -16.03
CA MET A 279 -21.76 -13.63 -15.69
C MET A 279 -21.64 -14.79 -14.69
N ALA A 280 -22.46 -14.80 -13.63
CA ALA A 280 -22.48 -15.89 -12.65
C ALA A 280 -22.91 -17.22 -13.29
N GLU A 281 -23.99 -17.21 -14.06
CA GLU A 281 -24.48 -18.40 -14.77
C GLU A 281 -23.47 -18.93 -15.79
N GLY A 282 -22.83 -18.03 -16.54
CA GLY A 282 -21.76 -18.35 -17.47
C GLY A 282 -20.57 -19.04 -16.79
N ALA A 283 -20.11 -18.53 -15.64
CA ALA A 283 -19.05 -19.17 -14.87
C ALA A 283 -19.48 -20.54 -14.33
N ARG A 284 -20.70 -20.65 -13.80
CA ARG A 284 -21.23 -21.91 -13.29
C ARG A 284 -21.27 -22.97 -14.38
N ALA A 285 -21.80 -22.62 -15.56
CA ALA A 285 -21.89 -23.51 -16.70
C ALA A 285 -20.50 -23.90 -17.25
N ARG A 286 -19.58 -22.93 -17.36
CA ARG A 286 -18.23 -23.16 -17.88
C ARG A 286 -17.41 -24.14 -17.04
N PHE A 287 -17.47 -24.01 -15.72
CA PHE A 287 -16.67 -24.82 -14.80
C PHE A 287 -17.42 -26.02 -14.24
N GLY A 288 -18.73 -26.13 -14.46
CA GLY A 288 -19.55 -27.20 -13.88
C GLY A 288 -19.63 -27.14 -12.36
N SER A 289 -19.53 -25.95 -11.77
CA SER A 289 -19.54 -25.77 -10.31
C SER A 289 -20.95 -25.82 -9.71
N THR A 290 -21.07 -26.15 -8.42
CA THR A 290 -22.35 -26.06 -7.70
C THR A 290 -22.84 -24.61 -7.66
N PHE A 291 -21.96 -23.69 -7.27
CA PHE A 291 -22.22 -22.26 -7.19
C PHE A 291 -21.29 -21.48 -8.11
N ALA A 292 -21.70 -20.28 -8.51
CA ALA A 292 -20.78 -19.29 -9.04
C ALA A 292 -21.18 -17.87 -8.64
N ALA A 293 -20.20 -16.99 -8.50
CA ALA A 293 -20.43 -15.56 -8.31
C ALA A 293 -20.10 -14.76 -9.58
N GLY A 294 -20.87 -13.72 -9.88
CA GLY A 294 -20.64 -12.77 -10.96
C GLY A 294 -20.56 -11.35 -10.41
N VAL A 295 -19.44 -10.65 -10.65
CA VAL A 295 -19.20 -9.31 -10.08
C VAL A 295 -18.89 -8.28 -11.17
N THR A 296 -19.72 -7.24 -11.27
CA THR A 296 -19.53 -6.12 -12.20
C THR A 296 -19.85 -4.79 -11.53
N GLY A 297 -19.07 -3.74 -11.80
CA GLY A 297 -19.19 -2.47 -11.07
C GLY A 297 -18.27 -1.37 -11.57
N ILE A 298 -18.50 -0.15 -11.09
CA ILE A 298 -17.69 1.04 -11.38
C ILE A 298 -16.80 1.31 -10.17
N ALA A 299 -15.57 0.82 -10.17
CA ALA A 299 -14.70 0.98 -9.00
C ALA A 299 -14.22 2.42 -8.77
N GLY A 300 -14.12 3.25 -9.82
CA GLY A 300 -13.57 4.62 -9.77
C GLY A 300 -12.08 4.70 -10.18
N PRO A 301 -11.45 5.89 -10.11
CA PRO A 301 -12.02 7.15 -9.62
C PRO A 301 -13.00 7.80 -10.61
N ASP A 302 -12.86 7.50 -11.90
CA ASP A 302 -13.75 8.00 -12.95
C ASP A 302 -14.95 7.08 -13.15
N SER A 303 -16.04 7.60 -13.73
CA SER A 303 -17.14 6.76 -14.20
C SER A 303 -16.72 5.92 -15.41
N ASP A 304 -17.53 4.93 -15.76
CA ASP A 304 -17.33 4.11 -16.96
C ASP A 304 -17.82 4.80 -18.26
N GLY A 305 -17.95 6.13 -18.25
CA GLY A 305 -18.56 6.89 -19.35
C GLY A 305 -20.08 6.91 -19.33
N SER A 306 -20.73 6.24 -18.37
CA SER A 306 -22.17 6.33 -18.14
C SER A 306 -22.54 7.37 -17.07
N SER A 307 -23.84 7.58 -16.86
CA SER A 307 -24.39 8.41 -15.77
C SER A 307 -24.44 7.69 -14.41
N LYS A 308 -24.02 6.42 -14.35
CA LYS A 308 -24.04 5.62 -13.12
C LYS A 308 -22.93 6.09 -12.16
N PRO A 309 -23.18 6.11 -10.83
CA PRO A 309 -22.21 6.61 -9.88
C PRO A 309 -21.03 5.64 -9.69
N VAL A 310 -19.87 6.21 -9.39
CA VAL A 310 -18.72 5.45 -8.87
C VAL A 310 -19.14 4.73 -7.58
N GLY A 311 -18.70 3.48 -7.43
CA GLY A 311 -19.06 2.61 -6.32
C GLY A 311 -20.23 1.67 -6.61
N LEU A 312 -21.05 1.96 -7.64
CA LEU A 312 -22.15 1.08 -8.05
C LEU A 312 -21.59 -0.28 -8.47
N THR A 313 -22.03 -1.33 -7.78
CA THR A 313 -21.61 -2.70 -8.05
C THR A 313 -22.80 -3.65 -7.97
N TYR A 314 -22.90 -4.57 -8.91
CA TYR A 314 -23.82 -5.70 -8.88
C TYR A 314 -23.03 -6.98 -8.61
N VAL A 315 -23.50 -7.74 -7.63
CA VAL A 315 -22.95 -9.05 -7.28
C VAL A 315 -24.07 -10.07 -7.40
N ALA A 316 -23.86 -11.07 -8.25
CA ALA A 316 -24.80 -12.16 -8.45
C ALA A 316 -24.23 -13.49 -7.94
N VAL A 317 -25.13 -14.36 -7.48
CA VAL A 317 -24.83 -15.76 -7.19
C VAL A 317 -25.77 -16.64 -8.00
N ALA A 318 -25.19 -17.53 -8.80
CA ALA A 318 -25.87 -18.62 -9.47
C ALA A 318 -25.76 -19.89 -8.62
N SER A 319 -26.89 -20.52 -8.31
CA SER A 319 -26.97 -21.70 -7.44
C SER A 319 -27.90 -22.75 -8.06
N PRO A 320 -27.97 -23.98 -7.50
CA PRO A 320 -28.97 -24.97 -7.91
C PRO A 320 -30.42 -24.50 -7.71
N ALA A 321 -30.67 -23.58 -6.77
CA ALA A 321 -32.00 -23.02 -6.49
C ALA A 321 -32.38 -21.83 -7.40
N GLY A 322 -31.47 -21.41 -8.28
CA GLY A 322 -31.63 -20.26 -9.17
C GLY A 322 -30.53 -19.20 -8.96
N SER A 323 -30.63 -18.12 -9.74
CA SER A 323 -29.66 -17.03 -9.77
C SER A 323 -30.28 -15.74 -9.27
N ARG A 324 -29.56 -15.00 -8.43
CA ARG A 324 -30.01 -13.69 -7.90
C ARG A 324 -28.85 -12.72 -7.84
N ALA A 325 -29.15 -11.44 -8.04
CA ALA A 325 -28.19 -10.36 -7.95
C ALA A 325 -28.59 -9.33 -6.90
N HIS A 326 -27.58 -8.71 -6.29
CA HIS A 326 -27.72 -7.66 -5.31
C HIS A 326 -26.94 -6.43 -5.77
N GLN A 327 -27.58 -5.27 -5.65
CA GLN A 327 -26.96 -3.98 -5.93
C GLN A 327 -26.33 -3.42 -4.66
N PHE A 328 -25.12 -2.88 -4.80
CA PHE A 328 -24.40 -2.17 -3.77
C PHE A 328 -23.91 -0.81 -4.28
N ASN A 329 -23.79 0.16 -3.38
CA ASN A 329 -23.20 1.46 -3.65
C ASN A 329 -22.10 1.72 -2.62
N PHE A 330 -20.84 1.51 -3.00
CA PHE A 330 -19.70 1.65 -2.08
C PHE A 330 -19.11 3.07 -2.13
N PRO A 331 -18.96 3.77 -0.99
CA PRO A 331 -18.51 5.17 -0.97
C PRO A 331 -16.98 5.33 -0.97
N GLY A 332 -16.24 4.24 -1.16
CA GLY A 332 -14.78 4.21 -1.03
C GLY A 332 -14.04 4.62 -2.29
N ASP A 333 -12.71 4.56 -2.22
CA ASP A 333 -11.83 4.66 -3.39
C ASP A 333 -11.81 3.36 -4.21
N ARG A 334 -11.10 3.38 -5.35
CA ARG A 334 -11.03 2.23 -6.27
C ARG A 334 -10.64 0.93 -5.57
N TRP A 335 -9.68 0.97 -4.65
CA TRP A 335 -9.24 -0.21 -3.91
C TRP A 335 -10.31 -0.69 -2.93
N THR A 336 -10.86 0.24 -2.14
CA THR A 336 -11.87 -0.05 -1.13
C THR A 336 -13.14 -0.63 -1.75
N ASN A 337 -13.61 -0.07 -2.87
CA ASN A 337 -14.80 -0.53 -3.58
C ASN A 337 -14.61 -1.96 -4.11
N ARG A 338 -13.43 -2.26 -4.69
CA ARG A 338 -13.10 -3.63 -5.15
C ARG A 338 -13.10 -4.63 -4.01
N ARG A 339 -12.48 -4.27 -2.88
CA ARG A 339 -12.40 -5.16 -1.72
C ARG A 339 -13.76 -5.39 -1.06
N GLN A 340 -14.59 -4.35 -0.96
CA GLN A 340 -15.96 -4.48 -0.45
C GLN A 340 -16.81 -5.36 -1.37
N ALA A 341 -16.74 -5.16 -2.69
CA ALA A 341 -17.42 -6.00 -3.68
C ALA A 341 -17.05 -7.49 -3.57
N ALA A 342 -15.75 -7.81 -3.47
CA ALA A 342 -15.31 -9.19 -3.27
C ALA A 342 -15.80 -9.77 -1.94
N GLY A 343 -15.78 -8.95 -0.87
CA GLY A 343 -16.31 -9.34 0.43
C GLY A 343 -17.81 -9.64 0.44
N GLU A 344 -18.62 -8.83 -0.24
CA GLU A 344 -20.06 -9.07 -0.39
C GLU A 344 -20.34 -10.31 -1.24
N ALA A 345 -19.53 -10.58 -2.26
CA ALA A 345 -19.64 -11.83 -3.02
C ALA A 345 -19.41 -13.07 -2.14
N LEU A 346 -18.40 -13.06 -1.26
CA LEU A 346 -18.20 -14.14 -0.29
C LEU A 346 -19.42 -14.28 0.64
N GLN A 347 -19.97 -13.17 1.13
CA GLN A 347 -21.12 -13.19 2.03
C GLN A 347 -22.38 -13.77 1.36
N LEU A 348 -22.65 -13.40 0.10
CA LEU A 348 -23.77 -13.93 -0.67
C LEU A 348 -23.58 -15.42 -0.98
N LEU A 349 -22.36 -15.85 -1.29
CA LEU A 349 -22.05 -17.28 -1.48
C LEU A 349 -22.27 -18.10 -0.20
N ILE A 350 -21.88 -17.57 0.96
CA ILE A 350 -22.14 -18.22 2.27
C ILE A 350 -23.65 -18.38 2.48
N THR A 351 -24.42 -17.33 2.21
CA THR A 351 -25.89 -17.37 2.33
C THR A 351 -26.48 -18.44 1.42
N ALA A 352 -26.09 -18.47 0.15
CA ALA A 352 -26.57 -19.48 -0.81
C ALA A 352 -26.18 -20.92 -0.41
N ALA A 353 -24.97 -21.13 0.09
CA ALA A 353 -24.53 -22.44 0.58
C ALA A 353 -25.33 -22.92 1.79
N ARG A 354 -25.63 -22.02 2.74
CA ARG A 354 -26.47 -22.31 3.91
C ARG A 354 -27.92 -22.59 3.53
N GLU A 355 -28.48 -21.83 2.60
CA GLU A 355 -29.83 -22.05 2.08
C GLU A 355 -29.96 -23.43 1.47
N LEU A 356 -29.00 -23.84 0.62
CA LEU A 356 -28.99 -25.18 0.02
C LEU A 356 -28.92 -26.29 1.08
N ALA A 357 -28.02 -26.15 2.07
CA ALA A 357 -27.90 -27.11 3.16
C ALA A 357 -29.20 -27.22 3.97
N SER A 358 -29.87 -26.10 4.26
CA SER A 358 -31.15 -26.10 4.98
C SER A 358 -32.30 -26.71 4.16
N GLY A 359 -32.26 -26.57 2.83
CA GLY A 359 -33.23 -27.19 1.92
C GLY A 359 -33.10 -28.71 1.88
N GLN A 360 -31.87 -29.23 1.91
CA GLN A 360 -31.61 -30.68 1.95
C GLN A 360 -32.12 -31.35 3.24
N VAL A 361 -32.00 -30.66 4.39
CA VAL A 361 -32.49 -31.17 5.69
C VAL A 361 -34.02 -31.26 5.75
N LYS A 362 -34.75 -30.43 5.00
CA LYS A 362 -36.22 -30.47 4.96
C LYS A 362 -36.78 -31.52 4.01
N SER A 363 -35.96 -32.07 3.11
CA SER A 363 -36.35 -33.05 2.09
C SER A 363 -35.91 -34.50 2.39
N ALA A 364 -35.20 -34.72 3.50
CA ALA A 364 -34.74 -36.03 3.97
C ALA A 364 -35.63 -36.55 5.11
#